data_AF-S4P4Z0-F1
#
_entry.id   AF-S4P4Z0-F1
#
_cell.length_a   1.000
_cell.length_b   1.000
_cell.length_c   1.000
_cell.angle_alpha   90.00
_cell.angle_beta   90.00
_cell.angle_gamma   90.00
#
_symmetry.space_group_name_H-M   'P 1'
#
loop_
_entity.id
_entity.type
_entity.pdbx_description
1 polymer ?
#
loop_
_entity_poly.entity_id
_entity_poly.type
_entity_poly.pdbx_seq_one_letter_code
_entity_poly.pdbx_strand_id
1 'polypeptide(L)' 'MTTQARSSYLPSEVQWGHRFETMVSFRKDTGEYEVDYTRFNNTYEVDTPLCSAKQLDELRATVSTS' A
#
# COMPACT_ATOMS: atom_id res chain seq x y z
N MET A 1 -16.10 -25.89 -11.73
CA MET A 1 -15.36 -24.99 -12.66
C MET A 1 -14.31 -24.27 -11.84
N THR A 2 -13.07 -24.21 -12.29
CA THR A 2 -11.98 -23.48 -11.61
C THR A 2 -11.51 -22.32 -12.48
N THR A 3 -11.26 -21.16 -11.86
CA THR A 3 -10.85 -19.92 -12.55
C THR A 3 -9.50 -19.46 -12.02
N GLN A 4 -8.64 -18.93 -12.90
CA GLN A 4 -7.34 -18.35 -12.53
C GLN A 4 -7.20 -16.96 -13.15
N ALA A 5 -6.84 -15.96 -12.33
CA ALA A 5 -6.47 -14.62 -12.75
C ALA A 5 -4.98 -14.37 -12.42
N ARG A 6 -4.24 -13.73 -13.33
CA ARG A 6 -2.81 -13.43 -13.20
C ARG A 6 -2.53 -12.00 -13.67
N SER A 7 -1.59 -11.33 -13.00
CA SER A 7 -1.02 -10.04 -13.38
C SER A 7 0.46 -10.01 -12.97
N SER A 8 1.24 -9.05 -13.47
CA SER A 8 2.67 -8.90 -13.19
C SER A 8 3.04 -7.42 -13.15
N TYR A 9 4.11 -7.09 -12.40
CA TYR A 9 4.69 -5.75 -12.33
C TYR A 9 6.20 -5.80 -12.59
N LEU A 10 6.71 -4.96 -13.49
CA LEU A 10 8.13 -4.69 -13.70
C LEU A 10 8.70 -3.88 -12.52
N PRO A 11 10.02 -3.89 -12.28
CA PRO A 11 10.61 -3.09 -11.21
C PRO A 11 10.26 -1.59 -11.29
N SER A 12 10.13 -1.05 -12.51
CA SER A 12 9.74 0.34 -12.75
C SER A 12 8.25 0.64 -12.49
N GLU A 13 7.41 -0.39 -12.35
CA GLU A 13 5.98 -0.25 -12.06
C GLU A 13 5.70 -0.28 -10.55
N VAL A 14 6.69 -0.63 -9.74
CA VAL A 14 6.58 -0.61 -8.28
C VAL A 14 6.93 0.79 -7.76
N GLN A 15 5.92 1.49 -7.25
CA GLN A 15 6.07 2.82 -6.69
C GLN A 15 6.47 2.75 -5.21
N TRP A 16 7.78 2.86 -4.91
CA TRP A 16 8.25 2.97 -3.52
C TRP A 16 7.73 4.27 -2.89
N GLY A 17 7.43 4.24 -1.59
CA GLY A 17 6.92 5.41 -0.88
C GLY A 17 5.50 5.83 -1.25
N HIS A 18 4.68 4.91 -1.75
CA HIS A 18 3.28 5.17 -2.09
C HIS A 18 2.32 4.31 -1.26
N ARG A 19 1.12 4.82 -1.01
CA ARG A 19 -0.01 4.08 -0.41
C ARG A 19 -1.24 4.19 -1.29
N PHE A 20 -2.06 3.14 -1.31
CA PHE A 20 -3.37 3.16 -1.98
C PHE A 20 -4.34 4.09 -1.26
N GLU A 21 -5.16 4.79 -2.04
CA GLU A 21 -6.30 5.53 -1.50
C GLU A 21 -7.33 4.59 -0.87
N THR A 22 -8.06 5.09 0.14
CA THR A 22 -9.14 4.32 0.74
C THR A 22 -10.35 4.30 -0.19
N MET A 23 -10.72 3.11 -0.65
CA MET A 23 -11.85 2.87 -1.56
C MET A 23 -13.16 2.52 -0.85
N VAL A 24 -13.12 2.16 0.45
CA VAL A 24 -14.30 1.75 1.20
C VAL A 24 -14.74 2.87 2.15
N SER A 25 -16.01 3.24 2.09
CA SER A 25 -16.61 4.19 3.03
C SER A 25 -17.90 3.62 3.63
N PHE A 26 -18.25 4.05 4.84
CA PHE A 26 -19.48 3.65 5.50
C PHE A 26 -20.50 4.78 5.44
N ARG A 27 -21.63 4.51 4.79
CA ARG A 27 -22.77 5.42 4.66
C ARG A 27 -23.63 5.34 5.91
N LYS A 28 -23.48 6.33 6.80
CA LYS A 28 -24.21 6.37 8.09
C LYS A 28 -25.74 6.53 7.91
N ASP A 29 -26.16 7.11 6.80
CA ASP A 29 -27.56 7.34 6.43
C ASP A 29 -28.29 6.06 6.02
N THR A 30 -27.65 5.19 5.25
CA THR A 30 -28.23 3.90 4.81
C THR A 30 -27.78 2.72 5.67
N GLY A 31 -26.70 2.87 6.43
CA GLY A 31 -26.08 1.79 7.22
C GLY A 31 -25.25 0.82 6.39
N GLU A 32 -24.83 1.21 5.18
CA GLU A 32 -24.18 0.34 4.19
C GLU A 32 -22.72 0.72 3.97
N TYR A 33 -21.93 -0.24 3.45
CA TYR A 33 -20.60 0.03 2.93
C TYR A 33 -20.65 0.30 1.43
N GLU A 34 -20.01 1.37 1.00
CA GLU A 34 -19.84 1.73 -0.40
C GLU A 34 -18.38 1.54 -0.82
N VAL A 35 -18.19 1.02 -2.03
CA VAL A 35 -16.87 0.79 -2.62
C VAL A 35 -16.73 1.65 -3.89
N ASP A 36 -15.86 2.65 -3.84
CA ASP A 36 -15.55 3.53 -4.96
C ASP A 36 -14.41 2.95 -5.81
N TYR A 37 -14.77 2.24 -6.88
CA TYR A 37 -13.81 1.63 -7.81
C TYR A 37 -13.01 2.65 -8.63
N THR A 38 -13.41 3.92 -8.68
CA THR A 38 -12.61 4.95 -9.38
C THR A 38 -11.28 5.20 -8.68
N ARG A 39 -11.18 4.87 -7.37
CA ARG A 39 -9.98 5.00 -6.55
C ARG A 39 -9.10 3.75 -6.54
N PHE A 40 -9.51 2.68 -7.22
CA PHE A 40 -8.86 1.37 -7.09
C PHE A 40 -7.37 1.39 -7.40
N ASN A 41 -6.97 2.16 -8.42
CA ASN A 41 -5.56 2.28 -8.82
C ASN A 41 -4.89 3.56 -8.28
N ASN A 42 -5.62 4.40 -7.53
CA ASN A 42 -5.07 5.66 -7.04
C ASN A 42 -4.10 5.42 -5.89
N THR A 43 -2.98 6.12 -5.94
CA THR A 43 -1.95 6.11 -4.90
C THR A 43 -1.55 7.54 -4.53
N TYR A 44 -1.03 7.71 -3.32
CA TYR A 44 -0.46 8.97 -2.85
C TYR A 44 0.91 8.74 -2.20
N GLU A 45 1.77 9.74 -2.27
CA GLU A 45 3.12 9.71 -1.70
C GLU A 45 3.09 9.77 -0.15
N VAL A 46 4.01 9.04 0.48
CA VAL A 46 4.23 9.03 1.92
C VAL A 46 5.72 9.00 2.26
N ASP A 47 6.07 9.63 3.37
CA ASP A 47 7.44 9.62 3.89
C ASP A 47 7.88 8.20 4.25
N THR A 48 8.62 7.58 3.33
CA THR A 48 9.12 6.20 3.46
C THR A 48 10.64 6.22 3.37
N PRO A 49 11.35 5.53 4.29
CA PRO A 49 12.80 5.43 4.22
C PRO A 49 13.28 4.92 2.86
N LEU A 50 14.29 5.60 2.29
CA LEU A 50 14.88 5.25 0.99
C LEU A 50 15.99 4.19 1.10
N CYS A 51 15.98 3.41 2.17
CA CYS A 51 16.94 2.34 2.40
C CYS A 51 16.29 0.98 2.18
N SER A 52 17.11 -0.05 1.94
CA SER A 52 16.63 -1.42 1.91
C SER A 52 16.09 -1.85 3.28
N ALA A 53 15.24 -2.88 3.31
CA ALA A 53 14.75 -3.47 4.56
C ALA A 53 15.90 -3.92 5.48
N LYS A 54 16.96 -4.52 4.90
CA LYS A 54 18.17 -4.91 5.64
C LYS A 54 18.82 -3.73 6.36
N GLN A 55 19.06 -2.63 5.63
CA GLN A 55 19.65 -1.43 6.23
C GLN A 55 18.74 -0.81 7.31
N LEU A 56 17.43 -0.83 7.09
CA LEU A 56 16.47 -0.34 8.08
C LEU A 56 16.52 -1.15 9.38
N ASP A 57 16.65 -2.47 9.29
CA ASP A 57 16.75 -3.35 10.45
C ASP A 57 18.08 -3.16 11.21
N GLU A 58 19.19 -2.96 10.49
CA GLU A 58 20.49 -2.62 11.09
C GLU A 58 20.43 -1.27 11.84
N LEU A 59 19.78 -0.26 11.25
CA LEU A 59 19.56 1.05 11.89
C LEU A 59 18.70 0.92 13.15
N ARG A 60 17.59 0.17 13.08
CA ARG A 60 16.71 -0.07 14.23
C ARG A 60 17.43 -0.79 15.37
N ALA A 61 18.26 -1.77 15.05
CA ALA A 61 19.07 -2.48 16.03
C ALA A 61 20.06 -1.53 16.74
N THR A 62 20.73 -0.67 15.98
CA THR A 62 21.71 0.30 16.50
C THR A 62 21.05 1.34 17.43
N VAL A 63 19.87 1.84 17.06
CA VAL A 63 19.08 2.78 17.87
C VAL A 63 18.57 2.13 19.16
N SER A 64 18.22 0.85 19.13
CA SER A 64 17.70 0.14 20.32
C SER A 64 18.78 -0.19 21.36
N THR A 65 20.05 -0.20 20.95
CA THR A 65 21.21 -0.44 21.82
C THR A 65 21.83 0.82 22.43
N SER A 66 21.29 2.01 22.10
CA SER A 66 21.70 3.30 22.66
C SER A 66 20.71 3.77 23.72
#